data_AF-A0A8X6S7R5-F1
#
_entry.id   AF-A0A8X6S7R5-F1
#
_cell.length_a   1.000
_cell.length_b   1.000
_cell.length_c   1.000
_cell.angle_alpha   90.00
_cell.angle_beta   90.00
_cell.angle_gamma   90.00
#
_symmetry.space_group_name_H-M   'P 1'
#
loop_
_entity.id
_entity.type
_entity.pdbx_description
1 polymer ?
#
loop_
_entity_poly.entity_id
_entity_poly.type
_entity_poly.pdbx_seq_one_letter_code
_entity_poly.pdbx_strand_id
1 'polypeptide(L)'
;MELLCESCHESYGSVFSSFQEEAKNSHDINSKLVSAFLSIGRGHAALETFSSVLNMPTMDRKTFAKCMHNLSVKNKEVKKKMLEMSRQAAREAHVKVDASLQNQEIIDVSVSYDGTWQK
;
A
#
# COMPACT_ATOMS: atom_id res chain seq x y z
N MET A 1 -6.81 -21.78 10.53
CA MET A 1 -7.05 -23.09 11.16
C MET A 1 -7.17 -22.84 12.65
N GLU A 2 -8.28 -23.17 13.26
CA GLU A 2 -8.48 -22.96 14.70
C GLU A 2 -8.04 -24.21 15.46
N LEU A 3 -7.18 -24.03 16.46
CA LEU A 3 -6.76 -25.09 17.36
C LEU A 3 -7.79 -25.19 18.48
N LEU A 4 -8.63 -26.21 18.42
CA LEU A 4 -9.65 -26.49 19.43
C LEU A 4 -9.15 -27.61 20.35
N CYS A 5 -9.42 -27.48 21.63
CA CYS A 5 -9.27 -28.56 22.59
C CYS A 5 -10.29 -29.66 22.30
N GLU A 6 -9.85 -30.90 22.10
CA GLU A 6 -10.78 -32.00 21.83
C GLU A 6 -11.64 -32.34 23.06
N SER A 7 -11.13 -32.09 24.27
CA SER A 7 -11.83 -32.40 25.53
C SER A 7 -12.79 -31.31 26.00
N CYS A 8 -12.43 -30.02 25.89
CA CYS A 8 -13.27 -28.91 26.37
C CYS A 8 -13.82 -28.01 25.26
N HIS A 9 -13.44 -28.25 23.99
CA HIS A 9 -13.84 -27.45 22.82
C HIS A 9 -13.46 -25.96 22.89
N GLU A 10 -12.61 -25.56 23.83
CA GLU A 10 -12.07 -24.20 23.88
C GLU A 10 -11.03 -23.97 22.77
N SER A 11 -11.02 -22.76 22.20
CA SER A 11 -10.08 -22.33 21.17
C SER A 11 -8.79 -21.81 21.80
N TYR A 12 -7.67 -22.47 21.54
CA TYR A 12 -6.34 -22.08 22.03
C TYR A 12 -5.62 -21.11 21.08
N GLY A 13 -6.15 -20.90 19.88
CA GLY A 13 -5.60 -19.94 18.93
C GLY A 13 -5.93 -20.28 17.49
N SER A 14 -5.82 -19.29 16.61
CA SER A 14 -5.93 -19.47 15.16
C SER A 14 -4.55 -19.43 14.53
N VAL A 15 -4.18 -20.52 13.85
CA VAL A 15 -2.99 -20.59 13.02
C VAL A 15 -3.36 -20.14 11.62
N PHE A 16 -2.79 -19.03 11.19
CA PHE A 16 -2.84 -18.56 9.81
C PHE A 16 -1.49 -18.81 9.15
N SER A 17 -1.50 -19.14 7.85
CA SER A 17 -0.26 -19.36 7.09
C SER A 17 0.54 -18.06 6.83
N SER A 18 -0.01 -16.90 7.21
CA SER A 18 0.65 -15.60 7.02
C SER A 18 0.22 -14.57 8.06
N PHE A 19 1.14 -13.64 8.34
CA PHE A 19 0.92 -12.51 9.25
C PHE A 19 -0.34 -11.72 8.87
N GLN A 20 -1.16 -11.45 9.87
CA GLN A 20 -2.28 -10.53 9.78
C GLN A 20 -1.80 -9.14 10.22
N GLU A 21 -2.17 -8.09 9.50
CA GLU A 21 -2.01 -6.73 10.03
C GLU A 21 -2.91 -6.59 11.26
N GLU A 22 -2.34 -6.16 12.41
CA GLU A 22 -2.96 -6.12 13.74
C GLU A 22 -4.34 -5.43 13.83
N ALA A 23 -4.75 -4.69 12.79
CA ALA A 23 -5.97 -3.89 12.79
C ALA A 23 -7.08 -4.36 11.83
N LYS A 24 -6.80 -5.24 10.86
CA LYS A 24 -7.81 -5.64 9.86
C LYS A 24 -7.49 -7.03 9.35
N ASN A 25 -8.48 -7.93 9.33
CA ASN A 25 -8.49 -9.27 8.71
C ASN A 25 -8.07 -9.25 7.22
N SER A 26 -6.80 -8.92 6.97
CA SER A 26 -6.17 -8.69 5.69
C SER A 26 -4.75 -9.19 5.84
N HIS A 27 -4.49 -10.34 5.24
CA HIS A 27 -3.16 -10.93 5.23
C HIS A 27 -2.21 -10.06 4.40
N ASP A 28 -1.00 -9.82 4.89
CA ASP A 28 0.03 -9.02 4.20
C ASP A 28 0.29 -9.56 2.77
N ILE A 29 0.27 -10.89 2.61
CA ILE A 29 0.43 -11.57 1.32
C ILE A 29 -0.63 -11.17 0.30
N ASN A 30 -1.90 -10.99 0.71
CA ASN A 30 -2.97 -10.62 -0.21
C ASN A 30 -2.72 -9.23 -0.80
N SER A 31 -2.28 -8.28 0.03
CA SER A 31 -1.92 -6.93 -0.42
C SER A 31 -0.72 -6.97 -1.35
N LYS A 32 0.32 -7.77 -1.03
CA LYS A 32 1.51 -7.92 -1.88
C LYS A 32 1.18 -8.55 -3.24
N LEU A 33 0.35 -9.58 -3.25
CA LEU A 33 -0.10 -10.24 -4.47
C LEU A 33 -0.86 -9.27 -5.38
N VAL A 34 -1.85 -8.56 -4.82
CA VAL A 34 -2.61 -7.55 -5.56
C VAL A 34 -1.69 -6.44 -6.08
N SER A 35 -0.77 -5.96 -5.25
CA SER A 35 0.24 -4.95 -5.65
C SER A 35 1.10 -5.43 -6.83
N ALA A 36 1.58 -6.68 -6.80
CA ALA A 36 2.40 -7.25 -7.86
C ALA A 36 1.66 -7.38 -9.20
N PHE A 37 0.38 -7.76 -9.18
CA PHE A 37 -0.42 -7.80 -10.41
C PHE A 37 -0.70 -6.38 -10.94
N LEU A 38 -1.01 -5.43 -10.06
CA LEU A 38 -1.24 -4.05 -10.46
C LEU A 38 0.02 -3.39 -11.03
N SER A 39 1.21 -3.67 -10.50
CA SER A 39 2.47 -3.10 -11.00
C SER A 39 2.82 -3.56 -12.40
N ILE A 40 2.40 -4.77 -12.81
CA ILE A 40 2.55 -5.27 -14.19
C ILE A 40 1.36 -4.89 -15.09
N GLY A 41 0.47 -4.00 -14.64
CA GLY A 41 -0.70 -3.55 -15.39
C GLY A 41 -1.78 -4.62 -15.56
N ARG A 42 -1.84 -5.60 -14.66
CA ARG A 42 -2.78 -6.71 -14.73
C ARG A 42 -3.75 -6.69 -13.55
N GLY A 43 -5.01 -7.01 -13.84
CA GLY A 43 -6.08 -7.07 -12.84
C GLY A 43 -6.37 -8.48 -12.35
N HIS A 44 -7.49 -8.59 -11.64
CA HIS A 44 -8.00 -9.84 -11.07
C HIS A 44 -8.08 -11.01 -12.08
N ALA A 45 -8.48 -10.78 -13.33
CA ALA A 45 -8.55 -11.84 -14.34
C ALA A 45 -7.19 -12.52 -14.64
N ALA A 46 -6.09 -11.77 -14.57
CA ALA A 46 -4.76 -12.35 -14.74
C ALA A 46 -4.35 -13.16 -13.51
N LEU A 47 -4.75 -12.73 -12.31
CA LEU A 47 -4.54 -13.48 -11.08
C LEU A 47 -5.33 -14.81 -11.11
N GLU A 48 -6.56 -14.81 -11.62
CA GLU A 48 -7.34 -16.05 -11.80
C GLU A 48 -6.64 -17.02 -12.77
N THR A 49 -6.17 -16.50 -13.91
CA THR A 49 -5.44 -17.31 -14.90
C THR A 49 -4.17 -17.89 -14.30
N PHE A 50 -3.37 -17.07 -13.61
CA PHE A 50 -2.14 -17.49 -12.94
C PHE A 50 -2.39 -18.56 -11.88
N SER A 51 -3.43 -18.37 -11.05
CA SER A 51 -3.80 -19.34 -10.01
C SER A 51 -4.25 -20.66 -10.62
N SER A 52 -5.01 -20.61 -11.72
CA SER A 52 -5.45 -21.81 -12.45
C SER A 52 -4.28 -22.60 -13.04
N VAL A 53 -3.29 -21.92 -13.67
CA VAL A 53 -2.10 -22.58 -14.23
C VAL A 53 -1.29 -23.30 -13.16
N LEU A 54 -1.22 -22.73 -11.96
CA LEU A 54 -0.46 -23.27 -10.84
C LEU A 54 -1.27 -24.19 -9.91
N ASN A 55 -2.53 -24.47 -10.24
CA ASN A 55 -3.46 -25.23 -9.39
C ASN A 55 -3.56 -24.67 -7.95
N MET A 56 -3.56 -23.34 -7.80
CA MET A 56 -3.71 -22.65 -6.52
C MET A 56 -5.13 -22.10 -6.34
N PRO A 57 -5.64 -22.03 -5.09
CA PRO A 57 -6.85 -21.28 -4.79
C PRO A 57 -6.70 -19.80 -5.19
N THR A 58 -7.68 -19.26 -5.93
CA THR A 58 -7.67 -17.86 -6.34
C THR A 58 -8.39 -16.96 -5.34
N MET A 59 -7.95 -15.72 -5.24
CA MET A 59 -8.65 -14.67 -4.49
C MET A 59 -9.94 -14.30 -5.23
N ASP A 60 -11.05 -14.15 -4.51
CA ASP A 60 -12.29 -13.68 -5.12
C ASP A 60 -12.21 -12.18 -5.50
N ARG A 61 -13.06 -11.77 -6.44
CA ARG A 61 -13.06 -10.40 -6.98
C ARG A 61 -13.34 -9.33 -5.92
N LYS A 62 -14.17 -9.61 -4.91
CA LYS A 62 -14.50 -8.63 -3.86
C LYS A 62 -13.30 -8.42 -2.95
N THR A 63 -12.61 -9.48 -2.56
CA THR A 63 -11.37 -9.41 -1.78
C THR A 63 -10.27 -8.68 -2.54
N PHE A 64 -10.11 -8.95 -3.83
CA PHE A 64 -9.16 -8.24 -4.69
C PHE A 64 -9.46 -6.74 -4.72
N ALA A 65 -10.72 -6.35 -4.97
CA ALA A 65 -11.13 -4.95 -5.01
C ALA A 65 -10.90 -4.24 -3.68
N LYS A 66 -11.17 -4.92 -2.55
CA LYS A 66 -10.89 -4.40 -1.20
C LYS A 66 -9.40 -4.15 -0.97
N CYS A 67 -8.54 -5.10 -1.36
CA CYS A 67 -7.08 -4.94 -1.26
C CYS A 67 -6.60 -3.78 -2.13
N MET A 68 -7.07 -3.70 -3.37
CA MET A 68 -6.75 -2.60 -4.29
C MET A 68 -7.16 -1.24 -3.72
N HIS A 69 -8.35 -1.14 -3.12
CA HIS A 69 -8.80 0.09 -2.46
C HIS A 69 -7.89 0.47 -1.28
N ASN A 70 -7.58 -0.49 -0.40
CA ASN A 70 -6.68 -0.25 0.73
C ASN A 70 -5.29 0.21 0.28
N LEU A 71 -4.74 -0.41 -0.77
CA LEU A 71 -3.47 0.02 -1.38
C LEU A 71 -3.56 1.46 -1.91
N SER A 72 -4.67 1.82 -2.58
CA SER A 72 -4.89 3.18 -3.08
C SER A 72 -4.92 4.21 -1.94
N VAL A 73 -5.58 3.91 -0.83
CA VAL A 73 -5.62 4.77 0.36
C VAL A 73 -4.21 4.93 0.96
N LYS A 74 -3.49 3.83 1.21
CA LYS A 74 -2.10 3.88 1.71
C LYS A 74 -1.19 4.69 0.76
N ASN A 75 -1.35 4.53 -0.55
CA ASN A 75 -0.55 5.26 -1.54
C ASN A 75 -0.84 6.77 -1.54
N LYS A 76 -2.08 7.21 -1.27
CA LYS A 76 -2.39 8.65 -1.12
C LYS A 76 -1.65 9.28 0.05
N GLU A 77 -1.54 8.58 1.18
CA GLU A 77 -0.80 9.07 2.34
C GLU A 77 0.70 9.20 2.05
N VAL A 78 1.28 8.19 1.38
CA VAL A 78 2.68 8.23 0.94
C VAL A 78 2.91 9.40 -0.03
N LYS A 79 2.04 9.59 -1.03
CA LYS A 79 2.13 10.72 -1.96
C LYS A 79 2.08 12.07 -1.25
N LYS A 80 1.17 12.23 -0.27
CA LYS A 80 1.08 13.45 0.54
C LYS A 80 2.38 13.71 1.31
N LYS A 81 2.94 12.68 1.94
CA LYS A 81 4.22 12.78 2.68
C LYS A 81 5.37 13.16 1.76
N MET A 82 5.48 12.51 0.60
CA MET A 82 6.53 12.80 -0.38
C MET A 82 6.42 14.21 -0.95
N LEU A 83 5.21 14.69 -1.21
CA LEU A 83 4.98 16.06 -1.66
C LEU A 83 5.42 17.06 -0.59
N GLU A 84 5.10 16.82 0.68
CA GLU A 84 5.50 17.71 1.77
C GLU A 84 7.03 17.74 1.97
N MET A 85 7.69 16.58 1.91
CA MET A 85 9.16 16.52 1.93
C MET A 85 9.78 17.28 0.76
N SER A 86 9.19 17.16 -0.44
CA SER A 86 9.67 17.86 -1.64
C SER A 86 9.49 19.38 -1.52
N ARG A 87 8.36 19.83 -0.97
CA ARG A 87 8.11 21.26 -0.67
C ARG A 87 9.11 21.81 0.33
N GLN A 88 9.40 21.07 1.39
CA GLN A 88 10.38 21.47 2.40
C GLN A 88 11.78 21.57 1.81
N ALA A 89 12.21 20.58 1.01
CA ALA A 89 13.50 20.61 0.33
C ALA A 89 13.64 21.80 -0.64
N ALA A 90 12.58 22.11 -1.39
CA ALA A 90 12.57 23.28 -2.28
C ALA A 90 12.68 24.59 -1.48
N ARG A 91 11.91 24.74 -0.39
CA ARG A 91 11.99 25.90 0.51
C ARG A 91 13.40 26.08 1.07
N GLU A 92 14.02 25.02 1.57
CA GLU A 92 15.40 25.07 2.11
C GLU A 92 16.42 25.50 1.05
N ALA A 93 16.26 25.04 -0.19
CA ALA A 93 17.14 25.44 -1.29
C ALA A 93 17.01 26.95 -1.59
N HIS A 94 15.80 27.50 -1.58
CA HIS A 94 15.57 28.94 -1.79
C HIS A 94 16.11 29.79 -0.64
N VAL A 95 15.88 29.38 0.62
CA VAL A 95 16.39 30.10 1.80
C VAL A 95 17.94 30.14 1.83
N LYS A 96 18.60 29.08 1.32
CA LYS A 96 20.08 29.07 1.21
C LYS A 96 20.61 30.11 0.22
N VAL A 97 19.85 30.43 -0.83
CA VAL A 97 20.23 31.43 -1.84
C VAL A 97 19.83 32.83 -1.42
N ASP A 98 18.71 32.97 -0.73
CA ASP A 98 18.20 34.24 -0.21
C ASP A 98 17.71 34.09 1.23
N ALA A 99 18.55 34.54 2.17
CA ALA A 99 18.28 34.47 3.60
C ALA A 99 17.08 35.34 4.04
N SER A 100 16.65 36.31 3.22
CA SER A 100 15.46 37.13 3.52
C SER A 100 14.16 36.31 3.54
N LEU A 101 14.18 35.12 2.92
CA LEU A 101 13.05 34.20 2.82
C LEU A 101 12.85 33.32 4.08
N GLN A 102 13.77 33.32 5.03
CA GLN A 102 13.78 32.35 6.14
C GLN A 102 12.53 32.39 7.04
N ASN A 103 11.91 33.56 7.18
CA ASN A 103 10.71 33.77 7.98
C ASN A 103 9.47 34.09 7.14
N GLN A 104 9.55 33.95 5.80
CA GLN A 104 8.39 34.15 4.96
C GLN A 104 7.47 32.93 4.98
N GLU A 105 6.21 33.15 5.34
CA GLU A 105 5.18 32.10 5.36
C GLU A 105 4.90 31.54 3.96
N ILE A 106 4.94 32.40 2.94
CA ILE A 106 4.73 32.05 1.54
C ILE A 106 6.02 32.31 0.77
N ILE A 107 6.53 31.28 0.11
CA ILE A 107 7.54 31.39 -0.96
C ILE A 107 6.82 30.91 -2.22
N ASP A 108 6.86 31.70 -3.29
CA ASP A 108 6.14 31.41 -4.54
C ASP A 108 6.84 30.29 -5.32
N VAL A 109 6.67 29.05 -4.83
CA VAL A 109 7.30 27.84 -5.34
C VAL A 109 6.23 26.78 -5.52
N SER A 110 6.06 26.34 -6.76
CA SER A 110 5.16 25.24 -7.11
C SER A 110 5.93 23.92 -7.14
N VAL A 111 5.48 22.94 -6.35
CA VAL A 111 6.01 21.57 -6.38
C VAL A 111 4.90 20.64 -6.85
N SER A 112 5.16 19.89 -7.91
CA SER A 112 4.28 18.85 -8.41
C SER A 112 5.00 17.49 -8.38
N TYR A 113 4.23 16.44 -8.13
CA TYR A 113 4.70 15.06 -8.21
C TYR A 113 3.99 14.39 -9.38
N ASP A 114 4.66 14.31 -10.52
CA ASP A 114 4.15 13.62 -11.71
C ASP A 114 4.74 12.21 -11.78
N GLY A 115 3.87 11.20 -11.74
CA GLY A 115 4.24 9.78 -11.74
C GLY A 115 4.64 9.24 -13.12
N THR A 116 4.70 10.09 -14.15
CA THR A 116 5.08 9.76 -15.52
C THR A 116 6.57 9.45 -15.70
N TRP A 117 7.42 9.71 -14.71
CA TRP A 117 8.87 9.51 -14.79
C TRP A 117 9.36 8.12 -14.34
N GLN A 118 8.46 7.15 -14.15
CA GLN A 118 8.85 5.75 -13.91
C GLN A 118 9.00 5.02 -15.25
N LYS A 119 10.26 4.66 -15.60
CA LYS A 119 10.59 3.68 -16.63
C LYS A 119 10.53 2.26 -16.06
#